data_AF-A6GEE2-F1
#
_entry.id   AF-A6GEE2-F1
#
_cell.length_a   1.000
_cell.length_b   1.000
_cell.length_c   1.000
_cell.angle_alpha   90.00
_cell.angle_beta   90.00
_cell.angle_gamma   90.00
#
_symmetry.space_group_name_H-M   'P 1'
#
loop_
_entity.id
_entity.type
_entity.pdbx_description
1 polymer ?
#
loop_
_entity_poly.entity_id
_entity_poly.type
_entity_poly.pdbx_seq_one_letter_code
_entity_poly.pdbx_strand_id
1 'polypeptide(L)'
;MDSTSETDSTSEADSTAETGSEQICECIEIQGDDAEFFEDPLLPTCPADSCPPIQVSSVYGGATDTGGDEGFVLTNPDALVCALEALRDRSPKLLQWDEDIDFGFSYDRGYVFIREDGSAIHRRWDREDLGGEVYDAQLGELHEPEHFQACLDDPDDAARFDCARHPLANSTQVCDEGWWTSSI
;
A
#
# COMPACT_ATOMS: atom_id res chain seq x y z
N MET A 1 22.11 66.30 -5.67
CA MET A 1 21.90 65.45 -6.86
C MET A 1 23.00 64.40 -6.78
N ASP A 2 22.80 63.12 -6.56
CA ASP A 2 21.63 62.24 -6.48
C ASP A 2 22.16 60.87 -5.96
N SER A 3 21.35 60.13 -5.18
CA SER A 3 21.21 58.65 -4.99
C SER A 3 22.31 57.69 -5.51
N THR A 4 22.69 56.52 -4.93
CA THR A 4 22.02 55.43 -4.16
C THR A 4 23.15 54.42 -3.77
N SER A 5 23.22 53.75 -2.59
CA SER A 5 22.54 52.50 -2.18
C SER A 5 22.68 51.35 -3.22
N GLU A 6 23.05 50.08 -2.96
CA GLU A 6 22.99 49.21 -1.78
C GLU A 6 24.01 48.05 -1.86
N THR A 7 24.23 47.44 -0.69
CA THR A 7 24.84 46.15 -0.36
C THR A 7 24.31 44.97 -1.19
N ASP A 8 25.21 44.19 -1.79
CA ASP A 8 24.90 42.87 -2.35
C ASP A 8 25.30 41.81 -1.32
N SER A 9 24.31 41.36 -0.54
CA SER A 9 24.45 40.24 0.38
C SER A 9 24.26 38.94 -0.40
N THR A 10 25.33 38.18 -0.54
CA THR A 10 25.29 36.80 -1.02
C THR A 10 24.58 35.93 0.02
N SER A 11 23.36 35.51 -0.29
CA SER A 11 22.63 34.50 0.48
C SER A 11 22.96 33.12 -0.08
N GLU A 12 23.88 32.40 0.55
CA GLU A 12 23.97 30.94 0.42
C GLU A 12 22.78 30.35 1.18
N ALA A 13 21.75 29.94 0.46
CA ALA A 13 20.71 29.07 1.00
C ALA A 13 21.19 27.62 0.85
N ASP A 14 21.89 27.14 1.87
CA ASP A 14 22.07 25.72 2.12
C ASP A 14 20.74 25.19 2.67
N SER A 15 19.92 24.61 1.80
CA SER A 15 18.70 23.90 2.18
C SER A 15 19.01 22.41 2.23
N THR A 16 19.42 21.95 3.41
CA THR A 16 19.44 20.53 3.77
C THR A 16 17.99 20.02 3.75
N ALA A 17 17.64 19.29 2.69
CA ALA A 17 16.37 18.58 2.58
C ALA A 17 16.43 17.30 3.45
N GLU A 18 16.28 17.45 4.76
CA GLU A 18 15.99 16.36 5.70
C GLU A 18 14.56 16.55 6.25
N THR A 19 13.56 16.39 5.40
CA THR A 19 12.15 16.54 5.80
C THR A 19 11.24 15.59 5.03
N GLY A 20 11.74 14.40 4.70
CA GLY A 20 11.01 13.43 3.88
C GLY A 20 10.41 12.30 4.70
N SER A 21 11.23 11.57 5.45
CA SER A 21 10.85 10.27 6.03
C SER A 21 10.19 10.34 7.41
N GLU A 22 10.53 11.32 8.26
CA GLU A 22 10.05 11.37 9.65
C GLU A 22 8.55 11.74 9.76
N GLN A 23 8.07 12.63 8.90
CA GLN A 23 6.64 12.99 8.83
C GLN A 23 5.75 11.89 8.22
N ILE A 24 6.35 10.91 7.54
CA ILE A 24 5.62 9.83 6.88
C ILE A 24 5.21 8.77 7.91
N CYS A 25 6.04 8.53 8.91
CA CYS A 25 5.73 7.58 9.98
C CYS A 25 4.66 8.09 10.94
N GLU A 26 4.42 9.40 11.02
CA GLU A 26 3.31 9.96 11.84
C GLU A 26 1.94 9.46 11.38
N CYS A 27 1.81 9.10 10.10
CA CYS A 27 0.58 8.56 9.56
C CYS A 27 0.36 7.08 9.86
N ILE A 28 1.42 6.34 10.20
CA ILE A 28 1.39 4.89 10.40
C ILE A 28 1.47 4.62 11.90
N GLU A 29 0.35 4.21 12.51
CA GLU A 29 0.36 3.90 13.94
C GLU A 29 1.16 2.61 14.19
N ILE A 30 2.08 2.68 15.16
CA ILE A 30 2.81 1.53 15.67
C ILE A 30 1.96 0.94 16.79
N GLN A 31 1.34 -0.20 16.54
CA GLN A 31 0.79 -1.03 17.62
C GLN A 31 1.98 -1.53 18.46
N GLY A 32 1.92 -1.45 19.79
CA GLY A 32 3.06 -1.79 20.66
C GLY A 32 3.07 -3.26 21.10
N ASP A 33 4.26 -3.84 21.27
CA ASP A 33 4.63 -5.28 21.35
C ASP A 33 3.90 -6.23 22.34
N ASP A 34 2.76 -5.85 22.93
CA ASP A 34 2.08 -6.58 24.01
C ASP A 34 1.03 -7.61 23.56
N ALA A 35 0.88 -7.84 22.25
CA ALA A 35 -0.07 -8.82 21.72
C ALA A 35 0.43 -10.26 21.92
N GLU A 36 -0.36 -11.07 22.65
CA GLU A 36 -0.13 -12.52 22.81
C GLU A 36 -0.44 -13.32 21.52
N PHE A 37 -1.04 -12.67 20.51
CA PHE A 37 -1.43 -13.24 19.22
C PHE A 37 -1.14 -12.24 18.10
N PHE A 38 -0.99 -12.73 16.86
CA PHE A 38 -0.88 -11.84 15.69
C PHE A 38 -2.16 -11.02 15.54
N GLU A 39 -2.01 -9.70 15.57
CA GLU A 39 -3.07 -8.73 15.26
C GLU A 39 -2.70 -8.00 13.98
N ASP A 40 -3.69 -7.75 13.13
CA ASP A 40 -3.46 -6.98 11.91
C ASP A 40 -2.99 -5.56 12.25
N PRO A 41 -1.99 -5.02 11.53
CA PRO A 41 -1.54 -3.65 11.69
C PRO A 41 -2.68 -2.64 11.61
N LEU A 42 -2.58 -1.58 12.41
CA LEU A 42 -3.48 -0.44 12.31
C LEU A 42 -3.31 0.27 10.95
N LEU A 43 -4.43 0.67 10.38
CA LEU A 43 -4.48 1.46 9.15
C LEU A 43 -3.95 2.88 9.38
N PRO A 44 -3.40 3.54 8.34
CA PRO A 44 -2.93 4.90 8.49
C PRO A 44 -4.06 5.88 8.79
N THR A 45 -3.80 6.89 9.61
CA THR A 45 -4.81 7.86 10.10
C THR A 45 -4.92 9.15 9.28
N CYS A 46 -3.91 9.43 8.46
CA CYS A 46 -3.85 10.60 7.59
C CYS A 46 -4.82 10.62 6.38
N PRO A 47 -5.25 9.50 5.78
CA PRO A 47 -6.16 9.54 4.64
C PRO A 47 -7.51 10.15 5.01
N ALA A 48 -8.01 11.09 4.21
CA ALA A 48 -9.34 11.68 4.37
C ALA A 48 -10.46 10.89 3.67
N ASP A 49 -10.09 10.05 2.69
CA ASP A 49 -11.00 9.25 1.88
C ASP A 49 -10.42 7.85 1.63
N SER A 50 -11.29 6.88 1.34
CA SER A 50 -10.92 5.49 1.09
C SER A 50 -11.83 4.82 0.06
N CYS A 51 -11.28 3.94 -0.76
CA CYS A 51 -12.10 2.96 -1.48
C CYS A 51 -12.58 1.87 -0.50
N PRO A 52 -13.72 1.20 -0.76
CA PRO A 52 -14.03 -0.05 -0.07
C PRO A 52 -12.87 -1.05 -0.22
N PRO A 53 -12.60 -1.90 0.79
CA PRO A 53 -11.52 -2.87 0.70
C PRO A 53 -11.79 -3.88 -0.41
N ILE A 54 -10.81 -4.18 -1.26
CA ILE A 54 -10.92 -5.22 -2.29
C ILE A 54 -10.94 -6.58 -1.59
N GLN A 55 -11.97 -7.38 -1.83
CA GLN A 55 -12.16 -8.69 -1.18
C GLN A 55 -11.97 -9.81 -2.19
N VAL A 56 -10.96 -10.63 -1.94
CA VAL A 56 -10.55 -11.74 -2.79
C VAL A 56 -10.54 -13.04 -1.98
N SER A 57 -10.89 -14.14 -2.63
CA SER A 57 -10.53 -15.47 -2.13
C SER A 57 -9.79 -16.26 -3.20
N SER A 58 -8.72 -16.96 -2.83
CA SER A 58 -7.93 -17.77 -3.74
C SER A 58 -7.54 -19.12 -3.12
N VAL A 59 -7.15 -20.08 -3.95
CA VAL A 59 -6.71 -21.43 -3.53
C VAL A 59 -5.40 -21.75 -4.22
N TYR A 60 -4.34 -22.07 -3.48
CA TYR A 60 -3.06 -22.46 -4.04
C TYR A 60 -3.04 -23.96 -4.36
N GLY A 61 -3.16 -24.30 -5.64
CA GLY A 61 -2.58 -25.50 -6.24
C GLY A 61 -2.72 -26.82 -5.45
N GLY A 62 -3.95 -27.27 -5.23
CA GLY A 62 -4.23 -28.62 -4.74
C GLY A 62 -5.48 -29.16 -5.40
N ALA A 63 -5.34 -29.89 -6.50
CA ALA A 63 -6.42 -30.54 -7.23
C ALA A 63 -7.41 -31.22 -6.28
N THR A 64 -8.61 -30.67 -6.13
CA THR A 64 -9.74 -31.50 -5.77
C THR A 64 -10.23 -32.18 -7.06
N ASP A 65 -10.30 -33.51 -7.03
CA ASP A 65 -10.84 -34.39 -8.08
C ASP A 65 -12.36 -34.15 -8.32
N THR A 66 -12.88 -33.00 -7.92
CA THR A 66 -14.29 -32.62 -7.89
C THR A 66 -14.61 -31.45 -8.80
N GLY A 67 -13.85 -31.19 -9.87
CA GLY A 67 -14.32 -30.50 -11.08
C GLY A 67 -15.09 -29.18 -10.88
N GLY A 68 -14.79 -28.44 -9.81
CA GLY A 68 -15.26 -27.07 -9.58
C GLY A 68 -14.15 -26.10 -9.96
N ASP A 69 -14.51 -24.94 -10.49
CA ASP A 69 -13.59 -23.83 -10.77
C ASP A 69 -12.99 -23.29 -9.46
N GLU A 70 -12.08 -24.05 -8.85
CA GLU A 70 -11.37 -23.66 -7.62
C GLU A 70 -10.23 -22.72 -8.01
N GLY A 71 -10.61 -21.47 -8.28
CA GLY A 71 -9.75 -20.38 -8.73
C GLY A 71 -10.09 -19.06 -8.02
N PHE A 72 -9.30 -18.04 -8.31
CA PHE A 72 -9.44 -16.66 -7.80
C PHE A 72 -10.87 -16.14 -7.91
N VAL A 73 -11.43 -15.61 -6.81
CA VAL A 73 -12.77 -15.02 -6.73
C VAL A 73 -12.68 -13.60 -6.20
N LEU A 74 -13.07 -12.63 -7.04
CA LEU A 74 -13.25 -11.24 -6.64
C LEU A 74 -14.70 -11.01 -6.18
N THR A 75 -14.88 -10.66 -4.91
CA THR A 75 -16.22 -10.53 -4.30
C THR A 75 -16.85 -9.16 -4.56
N ASN A 76 -16.04 -8.13 -4.83
CA ASN A 76 -16.50 -6.75 -5.00
C ASN A 76 -15.74 -6.01 -6.12
N PRO A 77 -16.09 -6.26 -7.40
CA PRO A 77 -15.37 -5.68 -8.54
C PRO A 77 -15.33 -4.14 -8.54
N ASP A 78 -16.35 -3.47 -8.01
CA ASP A 78 -16.37 -2.00 -7.92
C ASP A 78 -15.27 -1.43 -7.00
N ALA A 79 -14.85 -2.19 -5.97
CA ALA A 79 -13.75 -1.79 -5.09
C ALA A 79 -12.41 -1.81 -5.85
N LEU A 80 -12.20 -2.83 -6.68
CA LEU A 80 -11.00 -2.94 -7.52
C LEU A 80 -10.95 -1.83 -8.58
N VAL A 81 -12.10 -1.52 -9.21
CA VAL A 81 -12.19 -0.40 -10.14
C VAL A 81 -11.86 0.93 -9.44
N CYS A 82 -12.45 1.19 -8.26
CA CYS A 82 -12.15 2.38 -7.47
C CYS A 82 -10.65 2.52 -7.18
N ALA A 83 -10.00 1.42 -6.78
CA ALA A 83 -8.58 1.41 -6.48
C ALA A 83 -7.72 1.70 -7.71
N LEU A 84 -7.97 1.02 -8.83
CA LEU A 84 -7.22 1.21 -10.06
C LEU A 84 -7.44 2.60 -10.67
N GLU A 85 -8.64 3.17 -10.58
CA GLU A 85 -8.90 4.56 -10.98
C GLU A 85 -8.14 5.55 -10.09
N ALA A 86 -8.14 5.35 -8.77
CA ALA A 86 -7.38 6.20 -7.85
C ALA A 86 -5.87 6.15 -8.13
N LEU A 87 -5.32 4.97 -8.45
CA LEU A 87 -3.92 4.78 -8.86
C LEU A 87 -3.61 5.49 -10.18
N ARG A 88 -4.46 5.29 -11.21
CA ARG A 88 -4.33 5.96 -12.52
C ARG A 88 -4.34 7.48 -12.37
N ASP A 89 -5.30 7.99 -11.62
CA ASP A 89 -5.55 9.43 -11.50
C ASP A 89 -4.68 10.08 -10.41
N ARG A 90 -3.84 9.28 -9.72
CA ARG A 90 -3.03 9.68 -8.55
C ARG A 90 -3.85 10.43 -7.51
N SER A 91 -5.08 9.99 -7.31
CA SER A 91 -6.04 10.65 -6.42
C SER A 91 -5.73 10.33 -4.96
N PRO A 92 -5.54 11.33 -4.08
CA PRO A 92 -5.22 11.08 -2.68
C PRO A 92 -6.32 10.25 -2.00
N LYS A 93 -5.97 9.03 -1.57
CA LYS A 93 -6.93 8.04 -1.07
C LYS A 93 -6.24 6.84 -0.43
N LEU A 94 -6.92 6.18 0.50
CA LEU A 94 -6.55 4.86 1.02
C LEU A 94 -7.22 3.75 0.21
N LEU A 95 -6.41 2.81 -0.27
CA LEU A 95 -6.80 1.59 -0.94
C LEU A 95 -6.42 0.42 -0.04
N GLN A 96 -7.27 -0.59 0.07
CA GLN A 96 -7.04 -1.75 0.93
C GLN A 96 -7.38 -3.02 0.18
N TRP A 97 -6.72 -4.12 0.53
CA TRP A 97 -7.12 -5.45 0.10
C TRP A 97 -7.14 -6.45 1.25
N ASP A 98 -7.98 -7.45 1.08
CA ASP A 98 -8.14 -8.62 1.93
C ASP A 98 -8.28 -9.85 1.04
N GLU A 99 -7.21 -10.64 0.95
CA GLU A 99 -7.18 -11.90 0.23
C GLU A 99 -7.19 -13.07 1.22
N ASP A 100 -8.29 -13.82 1.26
CA ASP A 100 -8.37 -15.09 1.98
C ASP A 100 -7.87 -16.24 1.10
N ILE A 101 -6.77 -16.87 1.52
CA ILE A 101 -6.08 -17.95 0.80
C ILE A 101 -6.42 -19.29 1.46
N ASP A 102 -6.69 -20.30 0.63
CA ASP A 102 -6.98 -21.67 1.07
C ASP A 102 -8.08 -21.69 2.13
N PHE A 103 -9.24 -21.10 1.84
CA PHE A 103 -10.38 -21.02 2.77
C PHE A 103 -10.08 -20.26 4.07
N GLY A 104 -9.13 -19.33 4.05
CA GLY A 104 -8.76 -18.48 5.18
C GLY A 104 -7.76 -19.12 6.14
N PHE A 105 -7.09 -20.21 5.75
CA PHE A 105 -5.94 -20.73 6.48
C PHE A 105 -4.72 -19.82 6.38
N SER A 106 -4.64 -19.07 5.28
CA SER A 106 -3.67 -18.01 5.07
C SER A 106 -4.38 -16.75 4.57
N TYR A 107 -3.75 -15.60 4.70
CA TYR A 107 -4.22 -14.37 4.06
C TYR A 107 -3.08 -13.46 3.64
N ASP A 108 -3.31 -12.67 2.60
CA ASP A 108 -2.48 -11.52 2.19
C ASP A 108 -3.33 -10.25 2.29
N ARG A 109 -2.87 -9.30 3.09
CA ARG A 109 -3.58 -8.05 3.37
C ARG A 109 -2.65 -6.89 3.21
N GLY A 110 -3.23 -5.73 2.95
CA GLY A 110 -2.43 -4.53 2.90
C GLY A 110 -3.20 -3.31 2.46
N TYR A 111 -2.43 -2.24 2.29
CA TYR A 111 -2.94 -0.98 1.80
C TYR A 111 -1.95 -0.24 0.92
N VAL A 112 -2.53 0.68 0.14
CA VAL A 112 -1.83 1.76 -0.56
C VAL A 112 -2.46 3.07 -0.13
N PHE A 113 -1.67 3.98 0.44
CA PHE A 113 -2.10 5.34 0.72
C PHE A 113 -1.45 6.30 -0.27
N ILE A 114 -2.25 6.80 -1.22
CA ILE A 114 -1.85 7.84 -2.17
C ILE A 114 -1.95 9.20 -1.47
N ARG A 115 -0.84 9.94 -1.47
CA ARG A 115 -0.69 11.23 -0.79
C ARG A 115 -1.04 12.38 -1.73
N GLU A 116 -1.26 13.56 -1.15
CA GLU A 116 -1.54 14.82 -1.88
C GLU A 116 -0.43 15.23 -2.87
N ASP A 117 0.81 14.82 -2.61
CA ASP A 117 1.96 15.07 -3.48
C ASP A 117 2.09 14.04 -4.63
N GLY A 118 1.19 13.04 -4.69
CA GLY A 118 1.18 11.98 -5.70
C GLY A 118 2.15 10.83 -5.41
N SER A 119 2.91 10.87 -4.32
CA SER A 119 3.63 9.70 -3.80
C SER A 119 2.67 8.73 -3.10
N ALA A 120 3.10 7.49 -2.89
CA ALA A 120 2.29 6.50 -2.21
C ALA A 120 3.08 5.72 -1.15
N ILE A 121 2.41 5.44 -0.05
CA ILE A 121 2.85 4.47 0.96
C ILE A 121 2.18 3.15 0.64
N HIS A 122 2.95 2.07 0.57
CA HIS A 122 2.46 0.71 0.42
C HIS A 122 2.89 -0.10 1.63
N ARG A 123 1.98 -0.89 2.20
CA ARG A 123 2.32 -1.85 3.26
C ARG A 123 1.50 -3.11 3.07
N ARG A 124 2.13 -4.26 3.29
CA ARG A 124 1.47 -5.56 3.31
C ARG A 124 1.78 -6.31 4.59
N TRP A 125 0.93 -7.25 4.92
CA TRP A 125 1.18 -8.26 5.93
C TRP A 125 0.43 -9.53 5.53
N ASP A 126 1.00 -10.65 5.90
CA ASP A 126 0.40 -11.94 5.63
C ASP A 126 0.35 -12.78 6.90
N ARG A 127 -0.42 -13.86 6.78
CA ARG A 127 -0.47 -14.91 7.77
C ARG A 127 -0.47 -16.24 7.06
N GLU A 128 0.36 -17.15 7.56
CA GLU A 128 0.36 -18.55 7.17
C GLU A 128 0.23 -19.40 8.44
N ASP A 129 -0.82 -20.23 8.49
CA ASP A 129 -1.14 -21.06 9.66
C ASP A 129 -1.24 -20.23 10.98
N LEU A 130 -0.26 -20.40 11.87
CA LEU A 130 -0.21 -19.79 13.20
C LEU A 130 0.77 -18.61 13.28
N GLY A 131 1.50 -18.32 12.19
CA GLY A 131 2.46 -17.22 12.12
C GLY A 131 1.99 -16.14 11.16
N GLY A 132 2.37 -14.90 11.41
CA GLY A 132 2.17 -13.80 10.47
C GLY A 132 3.37 -12.89 10.41
N GLU A 133 3.56 -12.25 9.26
CA GLU A 133 4.65 -11.33 8.98
C GLU A 133 4.07 -9.99 8.56
N VAL A 134 4.53 -8.92 9.19
CA VAL A 134 4.22 -7.56 8.76
C VAL A 134 5.46 -7.03 8.07
N TYR A 135 5.33 -6.69 6.80
CA TYR A 135 6.45 -6.15 6.04
C TYR A 135 6.59 -4.65 6.28
N ASP A 136 7.82 -4.19 6.12
CA ASP A 136 8.21 -2.78 6.16
C ASP A 136 7.30 -1.96 5.24
N ALA A 137 6.90 -0.78 5.69
CA ALA A 137 6.19 0.13 4.81
C ALA A 137 7.16 0.63 3.73
N GLN A 138 6.62 0.90 2.54
CA GLN A 138 7.39 1.35 1.40
C GLN A 138 6.83 2.68 0.92
N LEU A 139 7.71 3.65 0.69
CA LEU A 139 7.36 4.91 0.05
C LEU A 139 7.93 4.93 -1.35
N GLY A 140 7.14 5.39 -2.30
CA GLY A 140 7.66 5.63 -3.64
C GLY A 140 6.69 6.32 -4.56
N GLU A 141 7.10 6.41 -5.82
CA GLU A 141 6.25 6.91 -6.89
C GLU A 141 5.42 5.77 -7.48
N LEU A 142 4.17 6.10 -7.81
CA LEU A 142 3.28 5.22 -8.56
C LEU A 142 3.81 5.01 -9.98
N HIS A 143 3.50 3.85 -10.58
CA HIS A 143 3.60 3.67 -12.02
C HIS A 143 2.86 4.78 -12.81
N GLU A 144 3.20 4.94 -14.09
CA GLU A 144 2.56 5.93 -14.95
C GLU A 144 1.06 5.61 -15.15
N PRO A 145 0.18 6.61 -15.36
CA PRO A 145 -1.25 6.39 -15.54
C PRO A 145 -1.60 5.34 -16.61
N GLU A 146 -0.83 5.25 -17.69
CA GLU A 146 -1.05 4.27 -18.76
C GLU A 146 -0.88 2.82 -18.29
N HIS A 147 -0.05 2.57 -17.27
CA HIS A 147 0.09 1.26 -16.66
C HIS A 147 -1.23 0.84 -15.99
N PHE A 148 -1.81 1.71 -15.17
CA PHE A 148 -3.07 1.42 -14.49
C PHE A 148 -4.28 1.42 -15.43
N GLN A 149 -4.24 2.22 -16.50
CA GLN A 149 -5.24 2.12 -17.56
C GLN A 149 -5.21 0.75 -18.25
N ALA A 150 -4.01 0.21 -18.53
CA ALA A 150 -3.88 -1.14 -19.07
C ALA A 150 -4.43 -2.20 -18.09
N CYS A 151 -4.23 -2.02 -16.79
CA CYS A 151 -4.82 -2.89 -15.78
C CYS A 151 -6.35 -2.77 -15.75
N LEU A 152 -6.92 -1.56 -15.81
CA LEU A 152 -8.39 -1.39 -15.88
C LEU A 152 -9.01 -2.12 -17.09
N ASP A 153 -8.29 -2.12 -18.21
CA ASP A 153 -8.72 -2.73 -19.48
C ASP A 153 -8.46 -4.25 -19.54
N ASP A 154 -7.74 -4.82 -18.56
CA ASP A 154 -7.47 -6.26 -18.51
C ASP A 154 -8.75 -7.05 -18.15
N PRO A 155 -9.13 -8.08 -18.94
CA PRO A 155 -10.30 -8.89 -18.64
C PRO A 155 -10.11 -9.87 -17.46
N ASP A 156 -8.89 -10.09 -16.97
CA ASP A 156 -8.59 -11.03 -15.89
C ASP A 156 -8.55 -10.33 -14.52
N ASP A 157 -9.53 -10.64 -13.66
CA ASP A 157 -9.62 -10.07 -12.32
C ASP A 157 -8.39 -10.31 -11.45
N ALA A 158 -7.72 -11.47 -11.62
CA ALA A 158 -6.53 -11.80 -10.86
C ALA A 158 -5.35 -10.90 -11.27
N ALA A 159 -5.19 -10.65 -12.58
CA ALA A 159 -4.17 -9.74 -13.09
C ALA A 159 -4.44 -8.30 -12.67
N ARG A 160 -5.71 -7.88 -12.68
CA ARG A 160 -6.12 -6.55 -12.20
C ARG A 160 -5.84 -6.34 -10.72
N PHE A 161 -6.15 -7.34 -9.90
CA PHE A 161 -5.86 -7.33 -8.48
C PHE A 161 -4.36 -7.27 -8.21
N ASP A 162 -3.57 -8.09 -8.91
CA ASP A 162 -2.11 -8.10 -8.78
C ASP A 162 -1.48 -6.75 -9.14
N CYS A 163 -2.02 -6.07 -10.15
CA CYS A 163 -1.61 -4.72 -10.52
C CYS A 163 -1.93 -3.70 -9.41
N ALA A 164 -3.12 -3.79 -8.79
CA ALA A 164 -3.53 -2.85 -7.75
C ALA A 164 -2.67 -2.94 -6.48
N ARG A 165 -2.22 -4.15 -6.11
CA ARG A 165 -1.39 -4.40 -4.92
C ARG A 165 0.11 -4.18 -5.13
N HIS A 166 0.58 -4.00 -6.37
CA HIS A 166 1.97 -3.66 -6.68
C HIS A 166 2.10 -2.31 -7.43
N PRO A 167 1.69 -1.20 -6.80
CA PRO A 167 1.52 0.06 -7.53
C PRO A 167 2.82 0.86 -7.74
N LEU A 168 3.88 0.56 -7.00
CA LEU A 168 5.07 1.40 -6.91
C LEU A 168 6.08 1.06 -8.03
N ALA A 169 6.45 2.07 -8.83
CA ALA A 169 7.48 1.94 -9.87
C ALA A 169 8.90 1.97 -9.29
N ASN A 170 9.05 2.66 -8.18
CA ASN A 170 10.24 2.72 -7.36
C ASN A 170 9.79 2.72 -5.90
N SER A 171 10.64 2.22 -5.00
CA SER A 171 10.33 2.29 -3.58
C SER A 171 11.59 2.36 -2.75
N THR A 172 11.44 2.96 -1.57
CA THR A 172 12.38 2.88 -0.47
C THR A 172 11.60 2.42 0.75
N GLN A 173 12.17 1.49 1.51
CA GLN A 173 11.60 1.12 2.81
C GLN A 173 11.58 2.35 3.71
N VAL A 174 10.43 2.66 4.27
CA VAL A 174 10.24 3.75 5.22
C VAL A 174 9.49 3.20 6.42
N CYS A 175 9.88 3.67 7.60
CA CYS A 175 9.26 3.26 8.87
C CYS A 175 9.40 1.74 9.14
N ASP A 176 10.25 1.37 10.09
CA ASP A 176 10.31 0.05 10.72
C ASP A 176 10.55 0.20 12.23
N GLU A 177 10.04 -0.66 13.12
CA GLU A 177 9.87 -2.12 13.01
C GLU A 177 8.42 -2.53 13.39
N GLY A 178 7.72 -3.31 12.56
CA GLY A 178 6.46 -3.94 12.93
C GLY A 178 6.63 -5.42 13.30
N TRP A 179 6.53 -5.72 14.60
CA TRP A 179 6.22 -7.02 15.23
C TRP A 179 6.91 -8.28 14.69
N TRP A 180 7.94 -8.72 15.40
CA TRP A 180 8.38 -10.11 15.35
C TRP A 180 7.63 -10.90 16.43
N THR A 181 6.66 -11.75 16.07
CA THR A 181 6.29 -12.84 17.00
C THR A 181 7.34 -13.93 16.85
N SER A 182 8.22 -14.04 17.85
CA SER A 182 9.18 -15.14 17.92
C SER A 182 8.41 -16.45 18.07
N SER A 183 8.70 -17.39 17.17
CA SER A 183 8.23 -18.77 17.18
C SER A 183 8.35 -19.39 18.58
N ILE A 184 7.28 -20.05 19.06
CA ILE A 184 7.38 -21.02 20.17
C ILE A 184 8.05 -22.30 19.67
#